data_AF-A0A7R9L7J4-F1
#
_entry.id   AF-A0A7R9L7J4-F1
#
_cell.length_a   1.000
_cell.length_b   1.000
_cell.length_c   1.000
_cell.angle_alpha   90.00
_cell.angle_beta   90.00
_cell.angle_gamma   90.00
#
_symmetry.space_group_name_H-M   'P 1'
#
loop_
_entity.id
_entity.type
_entity.pdbx_description
1 polymer ?
#
loop_
_entity_poly.entity_id
_entity_poly.type
_entity_poly.pdbx_seq_one_letter_code
_entity_poly.pdbx_strand_id
1 'polypeptide(L)'
;MCDAESEFVEGQPLKLLPEMEINFDEVLAPGDLLYVPPGLSHYGVAEDDCLTYSFGFRMPNIADMMDRVSDKFVEDQQLRNPLIDILRNKQNPIGQVTQAELNYLKAELLSKLNNSKVLEDAIMSLMAEAKCMEEIRITEQLLLTPHHFFTTY
;
A
#
# COMPACT_ATOMS: atom_id res chain seq x y z
N MET A 1 -2.62 9.01 16.87
CA MET A 1 -2.41 8.49 15.51
C MET A 1 -2.51 6.99 15.56
N CYS A 2 -3.22 6.39 14.62
CA CYS A 2 -3.42 4.96 14.48
C CYS A 2 -2.37 4.38 13.56
N ASP A 3 -1.91 3.17 13.88
CA ASP A 3 -0.88 2.43 13.15
C ASP A 3 -1.19 0.93 13.15
N ALA A 4 -0.23 0.11 12.71
CA ALA A 4 -0.39 -1.34 12.57
C ALA A 4 -0.59 -2.07 13.90
N GLU A 5 -0.22 -1.46 15.03
CA GLU A 5 -0.30 -2.06 16.38
C GLU A 5 -1.53 -1.57 17.14
N SER A 6 -2.36 -0.72 16.52
CA SER A 6 -3.59 -0.22 17.13
C SER A 6 -4.59 -1.36 17.35
N GLU A 7 -5.15 -1.43 18.56
CA GLU A 7 -6.16 -2.43 18.91
C GLU A 7 -7.47 -2.12 18.17
N PHE A 8 -8.10 -3.16 17.61
CA PHE A 8 -9.40 -3.07 16.96
C PHE A 8 -10.42 -3.95 17.67
N VAL A 9 -11.68 -3.54 17.60
CA VAL A 9 -12.80 -4.33 18.13
C VAL A 9 -12.90 -5.65 17.35
N GLU A 10 -12.75 -6.77 18.05
CA GLU A 10 -12.80 -8.10 17.45
C GLU A 10 -14.18 -8.45 16.88
N GLY A 11 -14.19 -9.30 15.85
CA GLY A 11 -15.42 -9.87 15.28
C GLY A 11 -16.26 -8.88 14.45
N GLN A 12 -15.72 -7.71 14.14
CA GLN A 12 -16.40 -6.71 13.32
C GLN A 12 -15.89 -6.73 11.88
N PRO A 13 -16.77 -6.53 10.87
CA PRO A 13 -16.35 -6.42 9.47
C PRO A 13 -15.62 -5.11 9.17
N LEU A 14 -15.72 -4.12 10.06
CA LEU A 14 -15.08 -2.82 9.98
C LEU A 14 -13.93 -2.72 10.98
N LYS A 15 -12.88 -1.97 10.62
CA LYS A 15 -11.79 -1.61 11.52
C LYS A 15 -12.27 -0.51 12.47
N LEU A 16 -12.69 -0.92 13.65
CA LEU A 16 -13.24 -0.03 14.68
C LEU A 16 -12.28 0.08 15.85
N LEU A 17 -11.99 1.30 16.27
CA LEU A 17 -11.22 1.54 17.49
C LEU A 17 -12.11 1.42 18.73
N PRO A 18 -11.63 0.78 19.81
CA PRO A 18 -12.40 0.67 21.05
C PRO A 18 -12.52 2.01 21.78
N GLU A 19 -11.47 2.82 21.76
CA GLU A 19 -11.41 4.15 22.35
C GLU A 19 -10.72 5.13 21.39
N MET A 20 -11.13 6.40 21.44
CA MET A 20 -10.57 7.47 20.62
C MET A 20 -10.45 8.75 21.45
N GLU A 21 -9.26 9.36 21.44
CA GLU A 21 -9.07 10.71 21.98
C GLU A 21 -9.58 11.74 20.97
N ILE A 22 -10.45 12.65 21.42
CA ILE A 22 -11.03 13.69 20.56
C ILE A 22 -10.18 14.96 20.71
N ASN A 23 -9.45 15.31 19.65
CA ASN A 23 -8.64 16.53 19.60
C ASN A 23 -9.28 17.64 18.74
N PHE A 24 -10.30 17.30 17.93
CA PHE A 24 -11.02 18.21 17.04
C PHE A 24 -12.47 17.73 16.91
N ASP A 25 -13.42 18.61 17.20
CA ASP A 25 -14.86 18.34 17.22
C ASP A 25 -15.60 19.57 16.68
N GLU A 26 -16.21 19.45 15.50
CA GLU A 26 -16.85 20.55 14.79
C GLU A 26 -18.05 20.04 13.98
N VAL A 27 -19.10 20.87 13.90
CA VAL A 27 -20.26 20.64 13.04
C VAL A 27 -20.02 21.28 11.68
N LEU A 28 -20.02 20.48 10.62
CA LEU A 28 -19.76 20.94 9.26
C LEU A 28 -21.05 21.42 8.58
N ALA A 29 -20.99 22.58 7.93
CA ALA A 29 -22.07 23.13 7.12
C ALA A 29 -21.89 22.76 5.63
N PRO A 30 -22.96 22.89 4.80
CA PRO A 30 -22.86 22.66 3.37
C PRO A 30 -21.78 23.53 2.70
N GLY A 31 -20.80 22.87 2.08
CA GLY A 31 -19.68 23.52 1.41
C GLY A 31 -18.37 23.47 2.20
N ASP A 32 -18.41 23.09 3.49
CA ASP A 32 -17.21 22.88 4.28
C ASP A 32 -16.45 21.64 3.83
N LEU A 33 -15.12 21.69 3.99
CA LEU A 33 -14.21 20.60 3.64
C LEU A 33 -13.37 20.20 4.85
N LEU A 34 -13.48 18.92 5.24
CA LEU A 34 -12.63 18.32 6.24
C LEU A 34 -11.55 17.46 5.56
N TYR A 35 -10.28 17.83 5.77
CA TYR A 35 -9.14 17.00 5.35
C TYR A 35 -8.66 16.14 6.51
N VAL A 36 -8.65 14.82 6.30
CA VAL A 36 -8.16 13.84 7.28
C VAL A 36 -6.90 13.16 6.73
N PRO A 37 -5.71 13.51 7.26
CA PRO A 37 -4.48 12.77 6.97
C PRO A 37 -4.57 11.26 7.27
N PRO A 38 -3.80 10.41 6.58
CA PRO A 38 -3.69 8.99 6.91
C PRO A 38 -3.26 8.76 8.36
N GLY A 39 -3.82 7.74 9.01
CA GLY A 39 -3.53 7.40 10.41
C GLY A 39 -4.21 8.31 11.45
N LEU A 40 -5.06 9.25 11.03
CA LEU A 40 -5.95 9.96 11.96
C LEU A 40 -7.31 9.26 12.00
N SER A 41 -7.69 8.83 13.21
CA SER A 41 -9.04 8.37 13.50
C SER A 41 -10.02 9.52 13.35
N HIS A 42 -11.18 9.25 12.76
CA HIS A 42 -12.24 10.22 12.63
C HIS A 42 -13.59 9.55 12.91
N TYR A 43 -14.54 10.38 13.32
CA TYR A 43 -15.88 9.97 13.68
C TYR A 43 -16.85 11.05 13.24
N GLY A 44 -17.80 10.67 12.39
CA GLY A 44 -18.82 11.58 11.86
C GLY A 44 -20.20 11.06 12.22
N VAL A 45 -21.07 11.97 12.71
CA VAL A 45 -22.48 11.72 12.96
C VAL A 45 -23.29 12.75 12.18
N ALA A 46 -24.39 12.32 11.59
CA ALA A 46 -25.33 13.22 10.93
C ALA A 46 -26.23 13.88 11.99
N GLU A 47 -26.20 15.20 12.07
CA GLU A 47 -27.11 15.98 12.92
C GLU A 47 -28.52 16.08 12.29
N ASP A 48 -28.59 16.03 10.96
CA ASP A 48 -29.80 16.11 10.13
C ASP A 48 -29.64 15.32 8.82
N ASP A 49 -30.60 15.44 7.90
CA ASP A 49 -30.54 14.79 6.59
C ASP A 49 -29.39 15.40 5.75
N CYS A 50 -28.25 14.71 5.73
CA CYS A 50 -27.03 15.20 5.10
C CYS A 50 -26.50 14.28 4.00
N LEU A 51 -25.58 14.81 3.18
CA LEU A 51 -24.81 14.06 2.20
C LEU A 51 -23.32 14.40 2.34
N THR A 52 -22.48 13.38 2.40
CA THR A 52 -21.01 13.53 2.50
C THR A 52 -20.34 12.95 1.26
N TYR A 53 -19.45 13.73 0.65
CA TYR A 53 -18.62 13.27 -0.46
C TYR A 53 -17.18 13.06 0.02
N SER A 54 -16.73 11.80 0.05
CA SER A 54 -15.36 11.46 0.44
C SER A 54 -14.45 11.32 -0.78
N PHE A 55 -13.42 12.16 -0.84
CA PHE A 55 -12.38 12.10 -1.88
C PHE A 55 -11.15 11.38 -1.31
N GLY A 56 -11.06 10.08 -1.56
CA GLY A 56 -9.95 9.25 -1.11
C GLY A 56 -8.69 9.43 -1.96
N PHE A 57 -7.54 9.49 -1.30
CA PHE A 57 -6.23 9.39 -1.94
C PHE A 57 -5.68 7.98 -1.80
N ARG A 58 -4.82 7.58 -2.72
CA ARG A 58 -4.14 6.28 -2.68
C ARG A 58 -2.64 6.46 -2.81
N MET A 59 -1.89 5.61 -2.13
CA MET A 59 -0.44 5.51 -2.26
C MET A 59 -0.08 4.03 -2.46
N PRO A 60 0.82 3.69 -3.41
CA PRO A 60 1.30 2.33 -3.52
C PRO A 60 2.17 1.99 -2.32
N ASN A 61 2.20 0.71 -1.96
CA ASN A 61 3.22 0.19 -1.06
C ASN A 61 4.38 -0.43 -1.87
N ILE A 62 5.51 -0.66 -1.22
CA ILE A 62 6.71 -1.22 -1.88
C ILE A 62 6.47 -2.63 -2.43
N ALA A 63 5.67 -3.46 -1.76
CA ALA A 63 5.37 -4.81 -2.22
C ALA A 63 4.59 -4.77 -3.54
N ASP A 64 3.51 -4.00 -3.63
CA ASP A 64 2.72 -3.82 -4.86
C ASP A 64 3.59 -3.30 -6.02
N MET A 65 4.51 -2.39 -5.72
CA MET A 65 5.47 -1.89 -6.72
C MET A 65 6.40 -3.01 -7.19
N MET A 66 6.96 -3.81 -6.28
CA MET A 66 7.88 -4.91 -6.62
C MET A 66 7.17 -6.01 -7.40
N ASP A 67 5.92 -6.33 -7.07
CA ASP A 67 5.12 -7.28 -7.82
C ASP A 67 4.94 -6.82 -9.27
N ARG A 68 4.56 -5.55 -9.48
CA ARG A 68 4.41 -5.00 -10.83
C ARG A 68 5.73 -4.96 -11.60
N VAL A 69 6.83 -4.65 -10.93
CA VAL A 69 8.17 -4.68 -11.52
C VAL A 69 8.53 -6.09 -11.95
N SER A 70 8.28 -7.09 -11.11
CA SER A 70 8.52 -8.49 -11.43
C SER A 70 7.78 -8.91 -12.70
N ASP A 71 6.49 -8.61 -12.79
CA ASP A 71 5.68 -8.94 -13.97
C ASP A 71 6.28 -8.36 -15.26
N LYS A 72 6.67 -7.08 -15.22
CA LYS A 72 7.26 -6.40 -16.38
C LYS A 72 8.67 -6.88 -16.71
N PHE A 73 9.47 -7.21 -15.69
CA PHE A 73 10.83 -7.70 -15.88
C PHE A 73 10.87 -9.08 -16.55
N VAL A 74 9.87 -9.93 -16.30
CA VAL A 74 9.74 -11.24 -16.96
C VAL A 74 9.51 -11.12 -18.47
N GLU A 75 8.88 -10.04 -18.92
CA GLU A 75 8.61 -9.76 -20.34
C GLU A 75 9.87 -9.27 -21.09
N ASP A 76 10.86 -8.71 -20.39
CA ASP A 76 12.09 -8.18 -21.00
C ASP A 76 13.09 -9.30 -21.33
N GLN A 77 13.39 -9.47 -22.62
CA GLN A 77 14.32 -10.51 -23.10
C GLN A 77 15.77 -10.28 -22.64
N GLN A 78 16.22 -9.05 -22.46
CA GLN A 78 17.59 -8.75 -22.05
C GLN A 78 17.84 -9.18 -20.60
N LEU A 79 16.81 -9.13 -19.76
CA LEU A 79 16.87 -9.55 -18.36
C LEU A 79 16.88 -11.08 -18.21
N ARG A 80 16.57 -11.82 -19.28
CA ARG A 80 16.60 -13.29 -19.30
C ARG A 80 17.98 -13.86 -19.63
N ASN A 81 18.93 -13.01 -19.98
CA ASN A 81 20.29 -13.46 -20.27
C ASN A 81 20.99 -13.94 -18.99
N PRO A 82 21.67 -15.10 -19.01
CA PRO A 82 22.44 -15.56 -17.88
C PRO A 82 23.52 -14.55 -17.48
N LEU A 83 23.71 -14.36 -16.18
CA LEU A 83 24.84 -13.58 -15.67
C LEU A 83 26.16 -14.32 -15.90
N ILE A 84 27.23 -13.57 -16.14
CA ILE A 84 28.57 -14.11 -16.36
C ILE A 84 29.22 -14.34 -15.00
N ASP A 85 29.75 -15.54 -14.77
CA ASP A 85 30.43 -15.85 -13.51
C ASP A 85 31.70 -15.00 -13.34
N ILE A 86 31.95 -14.55 -12.11
CA ILE A 86 33.16 -13.79 -11.81
C ILE A 86 34.36 -14.71 -11.64
N LEU A 87 35.54 -14.25 -12.05
CA LEU A 87 36.77 -15.03 -11.89
C LEU A 87 37.08 -15.26 -10.41
N ARG A 88 37.15 -16.53 -10.01
CA ARG A 88 37.52 -16.93 -8.65
C ARG A 88 39.05 -16.94 -8.52
N ASN A 89 39.58 -16.04 -7.70
CA ASN A 89 41.02 -15.98 -7.41
C ASN A 89 41.48 -17.01 -6.36
N LYS A 90 40.54 -17.63 -5.63
CA LYS A 90 40.82 -18.66 -4.60
C LYS A 90 39.78 -19.78 -4.68
N GLN A 91 40.20 -21.01 -4.36
CA GLN A 91 39.28 -22.14 -4.18
C GLN A 91 38.48 -21.94 -2.88
N ASN A 92 37.16 -21.87 -3.01
CA ASN A 92 36.24 -21.81 -1.88
C ASN A 92 35.66 -23.20 -1.58
N PRO A 93 35.24 -23.47 -0.34
CA PRO A 93 34.42 -24.62 0.01
C PRO A 93 33.24 -24.84 -0.94
N ILE A 94 32.95 -26.10 -1.24
CA ILE A 94 31.82 -26.49 -2.10
C ILE A 94 30.51 -25.96 -1.51
N GLY A 95 29.71 -25.29 -2.35
CA GLY A 95 28.42 -24.73 -1.95
C GLY A 95 28.49 -23.37 -1.23
N GLN A 96 29.67 -22.83 -0.96
CA GLN A 96 29.80 -21.49 -0.39
C GLN A 96 29.62 -20.43 -1.48
N VAL A 97 28.61 -19.57 -1.31
CA VAL A 97 28.51 -18.29 -2.02
C VAL A 97 29.33 -17.26 -1.24
N THR A 98 30.37 -16.73 -1.85
CA THR A 98 31.22 -15.72 -1.24
C THR A 98 30.55 -14.35 -1.22
N GLN A 99 31.02 -13.48 -0.33
CA GLN A 99 30.55 -12.09 -0.30
C GLN A 99 30.82 -11.36 -1.62
N ALA A 100 31.91 -11.69 -2.32
CA ALA A 100 32.24 -11.11 -3.62
C ALA A 100 31.22 -11.52 -4.70
N GLU A 101 30.85 -12.80 -4.75
CA GLU A 101 29.82 -13.31 -5.66
C GLU A 101 28.45 -12.69 -5.32
N LEU A 102 28.08 -12.63 -4.05
CA LEU A 102 26.81 -12.01 -3.63
C LEU A 102 26.76 -10.52 -3.97
N ASN A 103 27.85 -9.79 -3.77
CA ASN A 103 27.93 -8.37 -4.11
C ASN A 103 27.86 -8.16 -5.63
N TYR A 104 28.48 -9.03 -6.42
CA TYR A 104 28.36 -9.02 -7.87
C TYR A 104 26.90 -9.21 -8.30
N LEU A 105 26.21 -10.24 -7.81
CA LEU A 105 24.81 -10.51 -8.14
C LEU A 105 23.89 -9.34 -7.76
N LYS A 106 24.11 -8.74 -6.58
CA LYS A 106 23.37 -7.54 -6.14
C LYS A 106 23.64 -6.34 -7.05
N ALA A 107 24.90 -6.13 -7.45
CA ALA A 107 25.27 -5.01 -8.31
C ALA A 107 24.62 -5.14 -9.70
N GLU A 108 24.62 -6.35 -10.28
CA GLU A 108 23.94 -6.61 -11.55
C GLU A 108 22.44 -6.34 -11.44
N LEU A 109 21.77 -6.90 -10.42
CA LEU A 109 20.33 -6.68 -10.20
C LEU A 109 19.99 -5.20 -10.01
N LEU A 110 20.72 -4.50 -9.15
CA LEU A 110 20.50 -3.07 -8.89
C LEU A 110 20.81 -2.21 -10.11
N SER A 111 21.81 -2.58 -10.93
CA SER A 111 22.11 -1.86 -12.17
C SER A 111 20.95 -1.93 -13.17
N LYS A 112 20.28 -3.09 -13.24
CA LYS A 112 19.08 -3.29 -14.07
C LYS A 112 17.89 -2.56 -13.50
N LEU A 113 17.71 -2.51 -12.18
CA LEU A 113 16.64 -1.72 -11.57
C LEU A 113 16.84 -0.21 -11.81
N ASN A 114 18.03 0.33 -11.55
CA ASN A 114 18.27 1.78 -11.55
C ASN A 114 18.21 2.45 -12.92
N ASN A 115 18.43 1.73 -14.02
CA ASN A 115 18.49 2.31 -15.38
C ASN A 115 17.46 1.69 -16.33
N SER A 116 16.35 1.18 -15.80
CA SER A 116 15.38 0.46 -16.61
C SER A 116 14.11 1.26 -16.85
N LYS A 117 13.83 1.51 -18.14
CA LYS A 117 12.51 1.95 -18.58
C LYS A 117 11.40 1.00 -18.13
N VAL A 118 11.71 -0.28 -17.97
CA VAL A 118 10.76 -1.29 -17.47
C VAL A 118 10.35 -0.99 -16.03
N LEU A 119 11.25 -0.47 -15.19
CA LEU A 119 10.91 -0.04 -13.83
C LEU A 119 9.98 1.18 -13.87
N GLU A 120 10.31 2.18 -14.69
CA GLU A 120 9.47 3.37 -14.86
C GLU A 120 8.07 3.00 -15.37
N ASP A 121 8.00 2.16 -16.41
CA ASP A 121 6.75 1.67 -17.00
C ASP A 121 5.93 0.86 -15.99
N ALA A 122 6.56 0.03 -15.17
CA ALA A 122 5.89 -0.72 -14.12
C ALA A 122 5.24 0.21 -13.09
N ILE A 123 5.98 1.20 -12.59
CA ILE A 123 5.48 2.16 -11.59
C ILE A 123 4.34 3.01 -12.21
N MET A 124 4.53 3.50 -13.43
CA MET A 124 3.54 4.32 -14.12
C MET A 124 2.25 3.53 -14.42
N SER A 125 2.37 2.26 -14.83
CA SER A 125 1.22 1.38 -15.03
C SER A 125 0.44 1.18 -13.73
N LEU A 126 1.14 0.86 -12.64
CA LEU A 126 0.51 0.68 -11.32
C LEU A 126 -0.24 1.94 -10.88
N MET A 127 0.34 3.11 -11.12
CA MET A 127 -0.25 4.41 -10.75
C MET A 127 -1.37 4.88 -11.67
N ALA A 128 -1.38 4.46 -12.93
CA ALA A 128 -2.42 4.80 -13.88
C ALA A 128 -3.63 3.86 -13.81
N GLU A 129 -3.43 2.62 -13.36
CA GLU A 129 -4.50 1.62 -13.26
C GLU A 129 -5.55 2.04 -12.23
N ALA A 130 -6.82 2.11 -12.66
CA ALA A 130 -7.92 2.34 -11.75
C ALA A 130 -8.11 1.13 -10.84
N LYS A 131 -8.15 1.35 -9.53
CA LYS A 131 -8.59 0.31 -8.59
C LYS A 131 -10.11 0.28 -8.65
N CYS A 132 -10.67 -0.47 -9.60
CA CYS A 132 -12.12 -0.65 -9.67
C CYS A 132 -12.54 -1.49 -8.46
N MET A 133 -13.40 -0.90 -7.64
CA MET A 133 -13.87 -1.48 -6.38
C MET A 133 -14.83 -2.63 -6.72
N GLU A 134 -14.39 -3.88 -6.58
CA GLU A 134 -15.26 -5.06 -6.77
C GLU A 134 -16.25 -5.25 -5.60
N GLU A 135 -16.42 -4.25 -4.72
CA GLU A 135 -17.16 -4.32 -3.46
C GLU A 135 -18.21 -3.21 -3.26
N ILE A 136 -19.07 -2.93 -4.25
CA ILE A 136 -20.30 -2.12 -4.00
C ILE A 136 -21.40 -2.97 -3.31
N ARG A 137 -21.05 -4.06 -2.60
CA ARG A 137 -22.03 -4.99 -2.01
C ARG A 137 -22.20 -4.95 -0.50
N ILE A 138 -21.53 -4.05 0.22
CA ILE A 138 -21.60 -4.01 1.69
C ILE A 138 -22.53 -2.90 2.23
N THR A 139 -22.96 -1.94 1.41
CA THR A 139 -23.63 -0.73 1.93
C THR A 139 -25.08 -0.93 2.41
N GLU A 140 -25.72 -2.08 2.18
CA GLU A 140 -27.14 -2.25 2.56
C GLU A 140 -27.40 -2.92 3.91
N GLN A 141 -26.39 -3.49 4.61
CA GLN A 141 -26.64 -4.28 5.83
C GLN A 141 -26.36 -3.57 7.18
N LEU A 142 -25.81 -2.36 7.20
CA LEU A 142 -25.44 -1.69 8.46
C LEU A 142 -26.41 -0.58 8.92
N LEU A 143 -27.53 -0.37 8.22
CA LEU A 143 -28.48 0.73 8.47
C LEU A 143 -29.41 0.55 9.70
N LEU A 144 -29.24 -0.47 10.55
CA LEU A 144 -30.27 -0.79 11.57
C LEU A 144 -29.77 -0.98 13.01
N THR A 145 -28.58 -0.50 13.38
CA THR A 145 -28.20 -0.42 14.82
C THR A 145 -27.51 0.90 15.15
N PRO A 146 -27.94 1.62 16.20
CA PRO A 146 -27.28 2.84 16.68
C PRO A 146 -26.02 2.46 17.46
N HIS A 147 -25.02 1.98 16.75
CA HIS A 147 -23.68 1.83 17.30
C HIS A 147 -22.80 2.94 16.74
N HIS A 148 -22.23 3.70 17.65
CA HIS A 148 -21.32 4.79 17.38
C HIS A 148 -19.99 4.14 16.97
N PHE A 149 -19.59 4.29 15.72
CA PHE A 149 -18.47 3.55 15.15
C PHE A 149 -17.35 4.49 14.72
N PHE A 150 -16.17 4.34 15.34
CA PHE A 150 -14.94 5.06 15.00
C PHE A 150 -14.23 4.36 13.85
N THR A 151 -13.91 5.07 12.77
CA THR A 151 -13.22 4.47 11.62
C THR A 151 -11.82 5.04 11.46
N THR A 152 -10.92 4.18 11.01
CA THR A 152 -9.58 4.54 10.55
C THR A 152 -9.42 4.05 9.12
N TYR A 153 -8.82 4.86 8.25
CA TYR A 153 -8.34 4.43 6.94
C TYR A 153 -6.94 3.80 7.06
#